data_AF-A0A7C4YAB6-F1
#
_entry.id   AF-A0A7C4YAB6-F1
#
_cell.length_a   1.000
_cell.length_b   1.000
_cell.length_c   1.000
_cell.angle_alpha   90.00
_cell.angle_beta   90.00
_cell.angle_gamma   90.00
#
_symmetry.space_group_name_H-M   'P 1'
#
loop_
_entity.id
_entity.type
_entity.pdbx_description
1 polymer ?
#
loop_
_entity_poly.entity_id
_entity_poly.type
_entity_poly.pdbx_seq_one_letter_code
_entity_poly.pdbx_strand_id
1 'polypeptide(L)'
;MSRCLVAARHGAGLAALILLAGAVIAQQPESTPVIPLGRPGEKTLYIMVRAGAHLSAEQLKNTLTQGLNISQATIDGKPEIRQVSPFIFDELEALTSRTAKAVEGANAEHSVIRRLPVRDQGMWAFHLQSQSHVLKKLTITYRNAGKKEYVPVGPQEKGDVKLIVPGSYAVKLEANDDPVAYEAEVVELGGDPQKLEGKWPALDRCYVVTMHNFRGDQNRLFTIIQDPRQVANPLDSVRLGSDLVFVFANMDSNAASVEGDHFSGNSLVVNVSGALNRNTARVWMLFPLTKQQAEDKLKELRAIKDELKISQVVRENAIHSGTEHVVGPETPARWLELSEHVTGRGFRRVIPLRDFKGLLEKYPAAYRLLVWEFDNGVTRAAIQVVHPDSKERGYVVDQILKEWPTAIKERIGSEPKK
;
A
#
# COMPACT_ATOMS: atom_id res chain seq x y z
N MET A 1 -60.25 11.37 -48.49
CA MET A 1 -60.01 11.06 -49.92
C MET A 1 -59.67 12.36 -50.64
N SER A 2 -58.52 12.38 -51.30
CA SER A 2 -58.02 13.37 -52.27
C SER A 2 -58.06 14.86 -51.92
N ARG A 3 -56.90 15.41 -51.56
CA ARG A 3 -56.26 16.51 -52.31
C ARG A 3 -54.75 16.52 -52.00
N CYS A 4 -53.98 16.58 -53.07
CA CYS A 4 -52.53 16.48 -53.14
C CYS A 4 -52.03 17.70 -53.94
N LEU A 5 -50.75 18.08 -53.74
CA LEU A 5 -49.93 19.00 -54.56
C LEU A 5 -50.28 20.52 -54.43
N VAL A 6 -49.36 21.50 -54.39
CA VAL A 6 -48.02 21.67 -55.02
C VAL A 6 -47.09 22.59 -54.21
N ALA A 7 -45.79 22.27 -54.30
CA ALA A 7 -44.52 22.99 -54.14
C ALA A 7 -44.45 24.55 -54.11
N ALA A 8 -43.40 25.07 -53.44
CA ALA A 8 -42.32 25.84 -54.09
C ALA A 8 -41.12 26.09 -53.14
N ARG A 9 -39.91 25.74 -53.60
CA ARG A 9 -38.60 26.24 -53.11
C ARG A 9 -38.33 27.62 -53.70
N HIS A 10 -37.60 28.48 -52.98
CA HIS A 10 -36.55 29.48 -53.36
C HIS A 10 -36.08 30.04 -51.98
N GLY A 11 -34.83 30.24 -51.59
CA GLY A 11 -33.60 30.50 -52.33
C GLY A 11 -33.01 31.83 -51.85
N ALA A 12 -32.08 31.77 -50.88
CA ALA A 12 -31.01 32.73 -50.53
C ALA A 12 -31.33 34.16 -50.04
N GLY A 13 -30.60 34.60 -48.99
CA GLY A 13 -30.32 36.03 -48.78
C GLY A 13 -30.12 36.47 -47.33
N LEU A 14 -28.86 36.45 -46.88
CA LEU A 14 -28.20 37.32 -45.89
C LEU A 14 -29.06 38.16 -44.90
N ALA A 15 -28.84 37.91 -43.60
CA ALA A 15 -28.48 38.96 -42.64
C ALA A 15 -27.78 38.33 -41.43
N ALA A 16 -26.46 38.48 -41.39
CA ALA A 16 -25.64 38.19 -40.21
C ALA A 16 -25.86 39.30 -39.17
N LEU A 17 -26.26 38.92 -37.96
CA LEU A 17 -26.22 39.79 -36.79
C LEU A 17 -25.28 39.14 -35.77
N ILE A 18 -24.05 39.62 -35.76
CA ILE A 18 -23.01 39.26 -34.79
C ILE A 18 -23.35 40.00 -33.49
N LEU A 19 -23.82 39.26 -32.48
CA LEU A 19 -23.81 39.71 -31.09
C LEU A 19 -22.65 39.02 -30.38
N LEU A 20 -21.57 39.79 -30.21
CA LEU A 20 -20.46 39.47 -29.32
C LEU A 20 -20.96 39.60 -27.86
N ALA A 21 -21.25 38.48 -27.23
CA ALA A 21 -21.28 38.37 -25.77
C ALA A 21 -20.13 37.45 -25.36
N GLY A 22 -19.03 38.07 -24.90
CA GLY A 22 -17.91 37.34 -24.30
C GLY A 22 -18.35 36.69 -22.99
N ALA A 23 -18.55 35.39 -23.02
CA ALA A 23 -18.57 34.58 -21.81
C ALA A 23 -17.15 34.03 -21.58
N VAL A 24 -16.48 34.57 -20.57
CA VAL A 24 -15.28 34.00 -20.00
C VAL A 24 -15.66 32.62 -19.46
N ILE A 25 -15.24 31.56 -20.16
CA ILE A 25 -15.30 30.20 -19.63
C ILE A 25 -14.22 30.12 -18.54
N ALA A 26 -14.62 30.37 -17.30
CA ALA A 26 -13.85 29.95 -16.15
C ALA A 26 -13.79 28.42 -16.20
N GLN A 27 -12.60 27.87 -16.43
CA GLN A 27 -12.33 26.45 -16.25
C GLN A 27 -12.62 26.13 -14.77
N GLN A 28 -13.76 25.48 -14.52
CA GLN A 28 -13.99 24.81 -13.25
C GLN A 28 -12.88 23.77 -13.06
N PRO A 29 -12.21 23.72 -11.90
CA PRO A 29 -11.30 22.63 -11.59
C PRO A 29 -12.11 21.33 -11.66
N GLU A 30 -11.60 20.36 -12.43
CA GLU A 30 -12.13 19.00 -12.48
C GLU A 30 -12.30 18.49 -11.06
N SER A 31 -13.54 18.34 -10.62
CA SER A 31 -13.85 17.68 -9.37
C SER A 31 -13.34 16.26 -9.48
N THR A 32 -12.39 15.90 -8.61
CA THR A 32 -12.07 14.49 -8.31
C THR A 32 -13.38 13.73 -8.17
N PRO A 33 -13.60 12.63 -8.90
CA PRO A 33 -14.83 11.88 -8.79
C PRO A 33 -14.97 11.40 -7.36
N VAL A 34 -15.93 11.96 -6.64
CA VAL A 34 -16.43 11.42 -5.38
C VAL A 34 -16.90 10.01 -5.71
N ILE A 35 -16.16 9.00 -5.26
CA ILE A 35 -16.60 7.60 -5.32
C ILE A 35 -17.89 7.55 -4.49
N PRO A 36 -19.06 7.35 -5.11
CA PRO A 36 -20.30 7.32 -4.35
C PRO A 36 -20.25 6.11 -3.41
N LEU A 37 -20.52 6.33 -2.13
CA LEU A 37 -20.99 5.27 -1.23
C LEU A 37 -22.18 4.61 -1.94
N GLY A 38 -22.01 3.32 -2.27
CA GLY A 38 -22.89 2.57 -3.18
C GLY A 38 -24.37 2.69 -2.85
N ARG A 39 -25.22 2.58 -3.87
CA ARG A 39 -26.68 2.61 -3.68
C ARG A 39 -27.10 1.41 -2.81
N PRO A 40 -28.18 1.51 -2.02
CA PRO A 40 -28.68 0.38 -1.25
C PRO A 40 -28.89 -0.85 -2.15
N GLY A 41 -28.14 -1.92 -1.90
CA GLY A 41 -28.17 -3.17 -2.68
C GLY A 41 -26.97 -3.41 -3.61
N GLU A 42 -26.09 -2.44 -3.81
CA GLU A 42 -24.84 -2.62 -4.56
C GLU A 42 -23.72 -3.03 -3.58
N LYS A 43 -23.12 -4.21 -3.80
CA LYS A 43 -21.99 -4.71 -3.01
C LYS A 43 -20.84 -5.11 -3.91
N THR A 44 -19.61 -4.88 -3.47
CA THR A 44 -18.43 -5.47 -4.12
C THR A 44 -18.21 -6.85 -3.54
N LEU A 45 -18.18 -7.88 -4.38
CA LEU A 45 -17.87 -9.24 -3.94
C LEU A 45 -16.37 -9.50 -4.04
N TYR A 46 -15.80 -9.95 -2.92
CA TYR A 46 -14.45 -10.50 -2.86
C TYR A 46 -14.55 -12.01 -2.66
N ILE A 47 -14.01 -12.77 -3.61
CA ILE A 47 -14.02 -14.24 -3.57
C ILE A 47 -12.56 -14.71 -3.54
N MET A 48 -12.25 -15.53 -2.54
CA MET A 48 -10.99 -16.25 -2.46
C MET A 48 -11.17 -17.64 -3.07
N VAL A 49 -10.37 -17.95 -4.10
CA VAL A 49 -10.45 -19.22 -4.81
C VAL A 49 -9.12 -19.95 -4.67
N ARG A 50 -9.18 -21.17 -4.13
CA ARG A 50 -8.09 -22.14 -4.18
C ARG A 50 -8.44 -23.16 -5.25
N ALA A 51 -7.62 -23.25 -6.29
CA ALA A 51 -7.87 -24.10 -7.44
C ALA A 51 -6.67 -25.00 -7.72
N GLY A 52 -6.90 -26.16 -8.33
CA GLY A 52 -5.83 -27.04 -8.77
C GLY A 52 -4.90 -26.36 -9.78
N ALA A 53 -3.66 -26.86 -9.88
CA ALA A 53 -2.61 -26.29 -10.75
C ALA A 53 -3.00 -26.13 -12.23
N HIS A 54 -4.00 -26.87 -12.70
CA HIS A 54 -4.48 -26.85 -14.08
C HIS A 54 -5.40 -25.67 -14.39
N LEU A 55 -6.04 -25.05 -13.39
CA LEU A 55 -6.96 -23.93 -13.61
C LEU A 55 -6.18 -22.63 -13.80
N SER A 56 -6.41 -21.92 -14.91
CA SER A 56 -5.81 -20.61 -15.20
C SER A 56 -6.73 -19.47 -14.77
N ALA A 57 -6.18 -18.26 -14.66
CA ALA A 57 -6.97 -17.06 -14.37
C ALA A 57 -8.04 -16.80 -15.44
N GLU A 58 -7.73 -17.09 -16.72
CA GLU A 58 -8.68 -16.93 -17.82
C GLU A 58 -9.82 -17.96 -17.75
N GLN A 59 -9.50 -19.23 -17.45
CA GLN A 59 -10.51 -20.27 -17.23
C GLN A 59 -11.41 -19.92 -16.06
N LEU A 60 -10.84 -19.43 -14.95
CA LEU A 60 -11.62 -18.94 -13.81
C LEU A 60 -12.52 -17.76 -14.20
N LYS A 61 -12.02 -16.82 -15.00
CA LYS A 61 -12.81 -15.68 -15.52
C LYS A 61 -14.01 -16.14 -16.34
N ASN A 62 -13.79 -17.11 -17.21
CA ASN A 62 -14.81 -17.67 -18.08
C ASN A 62 -15.87 -18.42 -17.26
N THR A 63 -15.45 -19.26 -16.29
CA THR A 63 -16.36 -19.92 -15.35
C THR A 63 -17.22 -18.92 -14.59
N LEU A 64 -16.63 -17.85 -14.03
CA LEU A 64 -17.37 -16.85 -13.27
C LEU A 64 -18.32 -16.04 -14.15
N THR A 65 -17.91 -15.70 -15.38
CA THR A 65 -18.77 -15.00 -16.35
C THR A 65 -19.97 -15.87 -16.76
N GLN A 66 -19.74 -17.17 -16.99
CA GLN A 66 -20.81 -18.13 -17.26
C GLN A 66 -21.76 -18.25 -16.06
N GLY A 67 -21.22 -18.33 -14.84
CA GLY A 67 -22.00 -18.35 -13.62
C GLY A 67 -22.89 -17.11 -13.45
N LEU A 68 -22.35 -15.91 -13.72
CA LEU A 68 -23.12 -14.66 -13.70
C LEU A 68 -24.28 -14.69 -14.70
N ASN A 69 -24.03 -15.14 -15.93
CA ASN A 69 -25.06 -15.24 -16.96
C ASN A 69 -26.19 -16.22 -16.58
N ILE A 70 -25.85 -17.41 -16.07
CA ILE A 70 -26.84 -18.44 -15.70
C ILE A 70 -27.61 -18.04 -14.43
N SER A 71 -26.93 -17.42 -13.45
CA SER A 71 -27.55 -16.94 -12.21
C SER A 71 -28.43 -15.70 -12.41
N GLN A 72 -28.33 -15.05 -13.58
CA GLN A 72 -28.92 -13.74 -13.87
C GLN A 72 -28.39 -12.63 -12.94
N ALA A 73 -27.19 -12.81 -12.39
CA ALA A 73 -26.51 -11.79 -11.61
C ALA A 73 -25.71 -10.85 -12.53
N THR A 74 -25.58 -9.59 -12.12
CA THR A 74 -24.85 -8.55 -12.87
C THR A 74 -23.74 -7.94 -12.02
N ILE A 75 -22.72 -7.44 -12.70
CA ILE A 75 -21.57 -6.73 -12.13
C ILE A 75 -21.19 -5.59 -13.08
N ASP A 76 -20.38 -4.65 -12.61
CA ASP A 76 -19.75 -3.68 -13.49
C ASP A 76 -18.54 -4.30 -14.20
N GLY A 77 -18.60 -4.38 -15.53
CA GLY A 77 -17.51 -4.91 -16.34
C GLY A 77 -17.42 -6.43 -16.29
N LYS A 78 -16.24 -6.96 -15.93
CA LYS A 78 -15.92 -8.40 -15.89
C LYS A 78 -15.25 -8.74 -14.56
N PRO A 79 -15.30 -10.00 -14.10
CA PRO A 79 -14.57 -10.40 -12.90
C PRO A 79 -13.08 -10.07 -13.02
N GLU A 80 -12.54 -9.38 -12.03
CA GLU A 80 -11.11 -9.09 -11.90
C GLU A 80 -10.45 -10.21 -11.12
N ILE A 81 -9.42 -10.84 -11.70
CA ILE A 81 -8.77 -12.00 -11.11
C ILE A 81 -7.30 -11.70 -10.93
N ARG A 82 -6.87 -11.75 -9.67
CA ARG A 82 -5.47 -11.58 -9.30
C ARG A 82 -4.96 -12.88 -8.69
N GLN A 83 -3.93 -13.46 -9.30
CA GLN A 83 -3.22 -14.56 -8.68
C GLN A 83 -2.47 -14.05 -7.45
N VAL A 84 -2.61 -14.75 -6.34
CA VAL A 84 -1.89 -14.50 -5.10
C VAL A 84 -1.06 -15.72 -4.74
N SER A 85 -0.01 -15.50 -3.95
CA SER A 85 0.75 -16.64 -3.42
C SER A 85 -0.13 -17.46 -2.47
N PRO A 86 0.05 -18.79 -2.41
CA PRO A 86 -0.63 -19.63 -1.42
C PRO A 86 -0.41 -19.15 0.02
N PHE A 87 0.76 -18.58 0.32
CA PHE A 87 1.03 -17.99 1.62
C PHE A 87 0.09 -16.83 1.95
N ILE A 88 -0.05 -15.85 1.05
CA ILE A 88 -0.98 -14.73 1.26
C ILE A 88 -2.41 -15.27 1.39
N PHE A 89 -2.75 -16.30 0.62
CA PHE A 89 -4.05 -16.94 0.72
C PHE A 89 -4.28 -17.57 2.09
N ASP A 90 -3.33 -18.35 2.59
CA ASP A 90 -3.42 -19.01 3.90
C ASP A 90 -3.44 -18.00 5.05
N GLU A 91 -2.68 -16.89 4.95
CA GLU A 91 -2.72 -15.79 5.92
C GLU A 91 -4.07 -15.06 5.92
N LEU A 92 -4.58 -14.72 4.74
CA LEU A 92 -5.91 -14.13 4.60
C LEU A 92 -6.99 -15.11 5.10
N GLU A 93 -6.85 -16.41 4.82
CA GLU A 93 -7.74 -17.43 5.33
C GLU A 93 -7.67 -17.49 6.86
N ALA A 94 -6.48 -17.54 7.47
CA ALA A 94 -6.31 -17.56 8.92
C ALA A 94 -6.89 -16.32 9.62
N LEU A 95 -6.77 -15.14 8.99
CA LEU A 95 -7.36 -13.90 9.50
C LEU A 95 -8.89 -13.91 9.45
N THR A 96 -9.45 -14.55 8.43
CA THR A 96 -10.90 -14.57 8.18
C THR A 96 -11.59 -15.79 8.79
N SER A 97 -10.84 -16.83 9.11
CA SER A 97 -11.33 -18.09 9.65
C SER A 97 -11.49 -18.11 11.17
N ARG A 98 -11.30 -17.01 11.91
CA ARG A 98 -11.59 -17.02 13.37
C ARG A 98 -13.06 -17.32 13.70
N THR A 99 -13.97 -17.27 12.72
CA THR A 99 -15.35 -17.75 12.77
C THR A 99 -15.58 -19.11 12.10
N ALA A 100 -14.61 -19.65 11.37
CA ALA A 100 -14.68 -20.97 10.77
C ALA A 100 -13.86 -21.95 11.62
N LYS A 101 -14.53 -22.93 12.23
CA LYS A 101 -13.89 -24.10 12.86
C LYS A 101 -12.69 -24.51 12.01
N ALA A 102 -11.52 -24.57 12.66
CA ALA A 102 -10.30 -25.08 12.09
C ALA A 102 -10.65 -26.30 11.25
N VAL A 103 -10.35 -26.26 9.96
CA VAL A 103 -10.32 -27.47 9.17
C VAL A 103 -9.20 -28.28 9.81
N GLU A 104 -9.59 -29.23 10.66
CA GLU A 104 -8.75 -30.30 11.14
C GLU A 104 -8.19 -30.99 9.90
N GLY A 105 -6.99 -30.55 9.51
CA GLY A 105 -6.22 -31.19 8.47
C GLY A 105 -5.82 -32.55 9.01
N ALA A 106 -6.50 -33.57 8.47
CA ALA A 106 -5.99 -34.88 8.12
C ALA A 106 -4.89 -35.42 9.06
N ASN A 107 -5.25 -36.45 9.84
CA ASN A 107 -4.33 -37.42 10.44
C ASN A 107 -3.16 -37.70 9.49
N ALA A 108 -1.99 -37.12 9.76
CA ALA A 108 -0.84 -37.20 8.86
C ALA A 108 -0.07 -38.49 9.13
N GLU A 109 -0.48 -39.59 8.51
CA GLU A 109 0.31 -40.81 8.41
C GLU A 109 1.48 -40.68 7.41
N HIS A 110 1.66 -39.51 6.77
CA HIS A 110 2.67 -39.29 5.71
C HIS A 110 3.47 -38.00 5.91
N SER A 111 4.71 -38.01 5.41
CA SER A 111 5.58 -36.83 5.34
C SER A 111 4.88 -35.68 4.58
N VAL A 112 4.93 -34.49 5.15
CA VAL A 112 4.20 -33.32 4.66
C VAL A 112 5.17 -32.37 3.96
N ILE A 113 4.95 -32.11 2.68
CA ILE A 113 5.72 -31.16 1.87
C ILE A 113 4.89 -29.88 1.68
N ARG A 114 5.43 -28.73 2.09
CA ARG A 114 4.74 -27.42 2.00
C ARG A 114 5.69 -26.35 1.47
N ARG A 115 5.19 -25.30 0.84
CA ARG A 115 6.06 -24.20 0.42
C ARG A 115 6.32 -23.26 1.60
N LEU A 116 7.56 -22.82 1.79
CA LEU A 116 7.90 -21.89 2.88
C LEU A 116 7.55 -20.44 2.51
N PRO A 117 7.14 -19.61 3.49
CA PRO A 117 6.72 -18.23 3.27
C PRO A 117 7.92 -17.25 3.24
N VAL A 118 8.89 -17.51 2.36
CA VAL A 118 10.08 -16.66 2.20
C VAL A 118 10.06 -15.96 0.85
N ARG A 119 10.67 -14.76 0.79
CA ARG A 119 10.79 -13.97 -0.44
C ARG A 119 11.46 -14.74 -1.59
N ASP A 120 12.28 -15.74 -1.26
CA ASP A 120 12.89 -16.65 -2.23
C ASP A 120 11.84 -17.61 -2.81
N GLN A 121 11.48 -17.37 -4.07
CA GLN A 121 10.68 -18.29 -4.86
C GLN A 121 11.45 -19.61 -5.02
N GLY A 122 10.94 -20.71 -4.47
CA GLY A 122 11.55 -22.04 -4.60
C GLY A 122 11.93 -22.73 -3.29
N MET A 123 11.68 -22.11 -2.12
CA MET A 123 11.88 -22.74 -0.82
C MET A 123 10.65 -23.55 -0.37
N TRP A 124 10.88 -24.78 0.04
CA TRP A 124 9.89 -25.73 0.55
C TRP A 124 10.29 -26.22 1.94
N ALA A 125 9.31 -26.64 2.73
CA ALA A 125 9.48 -27.39 3.96
C ALA A 125 9.14 -28.85 3.68
N PHE A 126 10.04 -29.74 4.07
CA PHE A 126 9.87 -31.19 4.06
C PHE A 126 9.80 -31.67 5.51
N HIS A 127 8.62 -32.08 5.95
CA HIS A 127 8.38 -32.57 7.31
C HIS A 127 8.36 -34.10 7.31
N LEU A 128 9.18 -34.70 8.17
CA LEU A 128 9.19 -36.13 8.43
C LEU A 128 8.03 -36.52 9.34
N GLN A 129 7.66 -37.80 9.33
CA GLN A 129 6.59 -38.35 10.17
C GLN A 129 6.87 -38.19 11.68
N SER A 130 8.14 -38.20 12.08
CA SER A 130 8.56 -38.07 13.48
C SER A 130 9.72 -37.08 13.62
N GLN A 131 9.81 -36.43 14.78
CA GLN A 131 10.96 -35.60 15.17
C GLN A 131 12.21 -36.43 15.49
N SER A 132 12.06 -37.73 15.79
CA SER A 132 13.18 -38.68 15.97
C SER A 132 13.85 -39.09 14.66
N HIS A 133 13.19 -38.81 13.52
CA HIS A 133 13.70 -39.15 12.21
C HIS A 133 14.68 -38.09 11.68
N VAL A 134 15.73 -38.57 11.03
CA VAL A 134 16.77 -37.76 10.39
C VAL A 134 16.78 -38.05 8.90
N LEU A 135 16.65 -37.01 8.08
CA LEU A 135 16.79 -37.10 6.64
C LEU A 135 18.28 -37.30 6.33
N LYS A 136 18.63 -38.33 5.57
CA LYS A 136 19.99 -38.57 5.07
C LYS A 136 20.16 -38.09 3.64
N LYS A 137 19.12 -38.25 2.83
CA LYS A 137 19.16 -37.93 1.41
C LYS A 137 17.74 -37.64 0.92
N LEU A 138 17.61 -36.65 0.05
CA LEU A 138 16.37 -36.34 -0.66
C LEU A 138 16.65 -36.30 -2.15
N THR A 139 16.03 -37.20 -2.90
CA THR A 139 16.09 -37.23 -4.36
C THR A 139 14.78 -36.68 -4.91
N ILE A 140 14.85 -35.65 -5.73
CA ILE A 140 13.68 -35.03 -6.36
C ILE A 140 13.73 -35.34 -7.86
N THR A 141 12.64 -35.85 -8.39
CA THR A 141 12.46 -36.07 -9.83
C THR A 141 11.75 -34.86 -10.42
N TYR A 142 12.41 -34.18 -11.34
CA TYR A 142 11.89 -33.04 -12.09
C TYR A 142 11.34 -33.47 -13.45
N ARG A 143 10.48 -32.64 -14.02
CA ARG A 143 9.81 -32.93 -15.29
C ARG A 143 10.79 -33.02 -16.46
N ASN A 144 11.77 -32.13 -16.54
CA ASN A 144 12.69 -32.01 -17.68
C ASN A 144 14.15 -32.33 -17.32
N ALA A 145 14.58 -31.98 -16.10
CA ALA A 145 15.95 -32.11 -15.61
C ALA A 145 16.26 -33.51 -15.04
N GLY A 146 15.28 -34.41 -14.97
CA GLY A 146 15.46 -35.76 -14.43
C GLY A 146 15.58 -35.79 -12.91
N LYS A 147 16.39 -36.70 -12.36
CA LYS A 147 16.56 -36.87 -10.91
C LYS A 147 17.72 -36.03 -10.40
N LYS A 148 17.51 -35.26 -9.33
CA LYS A 148 18.56 -34.55 -8.61
C LYS A 148 18.57 -34.97 -7.14
N GLU A 149 19.77 -35.16 -6.62
CA GLU A 149 20.00 -35.57 -5.25
C GLU A 149 20.38 -34.36 -4.38
N TYR A 150 19.84 -34.34 -3.18
CA TYR A 150 20.07 -33.31 -2.18
C TYR A 150 20.51 -33.96 -0.87
N VAL A 151 21.58 -33.43 -0.28
CA VAL A 151 22.11 -33.88 1.00
C VAL A 151 21.78 -32.81 2.05
N PRO A 152 21.09 -33.17 3.15
CA PRO A 152 20.76 -32.24 4.20
C PRO A 152 22.01 -31.80 4.97
N VAL A 153 22.09 -30.51 5.24
CA VAL A 153 23.16 -29.88 6.02
C VAL A 153 22.64 -29.33 7.35
N GLY A 154 23.55 -29.04 8.27
CA GLY A 154 23.20 -28.46 9.57
C GLY A 154 22.56 -27.06 9.47
N PRO A 155 21.89 -26.57 10.53
CA PRO A 155 21.15 -25.29 10.50
C PRO A 155 22.01 -24.06 10.15
N GLN A 156 23.30 -24.09 10.52
CA GLN A 156 24.26 -23.01 10.28
C GLN A 156 25.04 -23.16 8.97
N GLU A 157 24.88 -24.29 8.29
CA GLU A 157 25.65 -24.62 7.09
C GLU A 157 24.94 -24.07 5.83
N LYS A 158 25.73 -23.81 4.78
CA LYS A 158 25.20 -23.43 3.48
C LYS A 158 24.96 -24.69 2.65
N GLY A 159 23.72 -24.91 2.24
CA GLY A 159 23.28 -26.02 1.42
C GLY A 159 21.84 -25.83 0.96
N ASP A 160 21.44 -26.60 -0.04
CA ASP A 160 20.11 -26.54 -0.65
C ASP A 160 19.03 -27.21 0.22
N VAL A 161 19.42 -28.16 1.08
CA VAL A 161 18.53 -28.76 2.09
C VAL A 161 19.08 -28.49 3.47
N LYS A 162 18.35 -27.76 4.30
CA LYS A 162 18.80 -27.33 5.64
C LYS A 162 17.87 -27.81 6.71
N LEU A 163 18.41 -28.36 7.79
CA LEU A 163 17.63 -28.62 9.00
C LEU A 163 17.14 -27.30 9.61
N ILE A 164 15.83 -27.16 9.82
CA ILE A 164 15.23 -26.01 10.51
C ILE A 164 15.06 -26.34 12.00
N VAL A 165 14.38 -27.46 12.26
CA VAL A 165 14.11 -28.04 13.57
C VAL A 165 14.08 -29.58 13.41
N PRO A 166 14.26 -30.37 14.48
CA PRO A 166 14.18 -31.83 14.41
C PRO A 166 12.95 -32.31 13.61
N GLY A 167 13.19 -33.19 12.63
CA GLY A 167 12.15 -33.69 11.71
C GLY A 167 11.70 -32.74 10.60
N SER A 168 12.25 -31.52 10.46
CA SER A 168 11.80 -30.54 9.46
C SER A 168 12.96 -29.86 8.72
N TYR A 169 12.90 -29.87 7.38
CA TYR A 169 13.97 -29.39 6.52
C TYR A 169 13.47 -28.32 5.53
N ALA A 170 14.23 -27.24 5.35
CA ALA A 170 14.05 -26.29 4.26
C ALA A 170 14.75 -26.82 3.00
N VAL A 171 14.04 -26.94 1.89
CA VAL A 171 14.51 -27.43 0.59
C VAL A 171 14.41 -26.30 -0.42
N LYS A 172 15.54 -25.82 -0.91
CA LYS A 172 15.64 -24.87 -2.01
C LYS A 172 15.71 -25.64 -3.32
N LEU A 173 14.65 -25.56 -4.11
CA LEU A 173 14.63 -26.16 -5.45
C LEU A 173 15.35 -25.26 -6.45
N GLU A 174 15.86 -25.87 -7.52
CA GLU A 174 16.33 -25.12 -8.68
C GLU A 174 15.17 -24.37 -9.36
N ALA A 175 15.39 -23.10 -9.69
CA ALA A 175 14.32 -22.19 -10.10
C ALA A 175 13.72 -22.48 -11.49
N ASN A 176 14.30 -23.39 -12.27
CA ASN A 176 14.03 -23.51 -13.70
C ASN A 176 13.26 -24.79 -14.10
N ASP A 177 12.88 -25.66 -13.15
CA ASP A 177 12.10 -26.86 -13.49
C ASP A 177 11.12 -27.29 -12.38
N ASP A 178 10.04 -27.96 -12.80
CA ASP A 178 8.95 -28.35 -11.93
C ASP A 178 9.19 -29.74 -11.31
N PRO A 179 9.17 -29.88 -9.97
CA PRO A 179 9.28 -31.18 -9.31
C PRO A 179 8.00 -32.01 -9.49
N VAL A 180 8.14 -33.32 -9.64
CA VAL A 180 7.05 -34.26 -9.93
C VAL A 180 6.94 -35.37 -8.88
N ALA A 181 8.07 -35.85 -8.36
CA ALA A 181 8.12 -36.91 -7.35
C ALA A 181 9.35 -36.75 -6.44
N TYR A 182 9.33 -37.43 -5.29
CA TYR A 182 10.47 -37.51 -4.38
C TYR A 182 10.71 -38.93 -3.89
N GLU A 183 11.97 -39.19 -3.54
CA GLU A 183 12.43 -40.34 -2.77
C GLU A 183 13.32 -39.80 -1.64
N ALA A 184 13.05 -40.16 -0.40
CA ALA A 184 13.78 -39.69 0.78
C ALA A 184 14.31 -40.89 1.56
N GLU A 185 15.59 -40.84 1.91
CA GLU A 185 16.23 -41.80 2.81
C GLU A 185 16.24 -41.20 4.22
N VAL A 186 15.57 -41.89 5.14
CA VAL A 186 15.30 -41.41 6.49
C VAL A 186 15.78 -42.45 7.49
N VAL A 187 16.45 -42.02 8.54
CA VAL A 187 16.96 -42.89 9.60
C VAL A 187 16.34 -42.45 10.92
N GLU A 188 15.72 -43.37 11.65
CA GLU A 188 15.39 -43.13 13.05
C GLU A 188 16.66 -43.23 13.91
N LEU A 189 16.79 -42.37 14.92
CA LEU A 189 17.95 -42.40 15.83
C LEU A 189 18.16 -43.80 16.44
N GLY A 190 19.17 -44.52 15.95
CA GLY A 190 19.50 -45.89 16.39
C GLY A 190 18.81 -47.01 15.60
N GLY A 191 18.02 -46.69 14.57
CA GLY A 191 17.37 -47.64 13.68
C GLY A 191 18.01 -47.75 12.30
N ASP A 192 17.48 -48.66 11.48
CA ASP A 192 17.91 -48.85 10.09
C ASP A 192 17.34 -47.77 9.15
N PRO A 193 18.03 -47.46 8.03
CA PRO A 193 17.52 -46.55 7.02
C PRO A 193 16.22 -47.06 6.37
N GLN A 194 15.24 -46.17 6.26
CA GLN A 194 13.98 -46.38 5.56
C GLN A 194 13.89 -45.46 4.35
N LYS A 195 13.29 -45.96 3.27
CA LYS A 195 12.97 -45.17 2.08
C LYS A 195 11.51 -44.72 2.10
N LEU A 196 11.28 -43.43 1.86
CA LEU A 196 9.97 -42.83 1.69
C LEU A 196 9.85 -42.30 0.27
N GLU A 197 8.80 -42.67 -0.45
CA GLU A 197 8.55 -42.24 -1.82
C GLU A 197 7.17 -41.60 -1.96
N GLY A 198 7.04 -40.61 -2.83
CA GLY A 198 5.76 -39.96 -3.06
C GLY A 198 5.76 -39.01 -4.25
N LYS A 199 4.56 -38.56 -4.63
CA LYS A 199 4.40 -37.48 -5.62
C LYS A 199 4.76 -36.14 -4.98
N TRP A 200 5.41 -35.27 -5.74
CA TRP A 200 5.60 -33.89 -5.30
C TRP A 200 4.23 -33.19 -5.32
N PRO A 201 3.85 -32.48 -4.25
CA PRO A 201 2.56 -31.81 -4.22
C PRO A 201 2.46 -30.79 -5.35
N ALA A 202 1.41 -30.90 -6.16
CA ALA A 202 1.07 -29.85 -7.11
C ALA A 202 0.71 -28.59 -6.33
N LEU A 203 1.26 -27.45 -6.76
CA LEU A 203 0.91 -26.18 -6.15
C LEU A 203 -0.52 -25.81 -6.55
N ASP A 204 -1.40 -25.69 -5.56
CA ASP A 204 -2.66 -25.01 -5.76
C ASP A 204 -2.38 -23.58 -6.23
N ARG A 205 -3.19 -23.13 -7.17
CA ARG A 205 -3.22 -21.73 -7.60
C ARG A 205 -4.27 -21.02 -6.77
N CYS A 206 -3.83 -19.96 -6.11
CA CYS A 206 -4.69 -19.13 -5.28
C CYS A 206 -5.02 -17.83 -6.01
N TYR A 207 -6.29 -17.46 -5.99
CA TYR A 207 -6.79 -16.26 -6.66
C TYR A 207 -7.63 -15.43 -5.68
N VAL A 208 -7.49 -14.11 -5.81
CA VAL A 208 -8.46 -13.15 -5.28
C VAL A 208 -9.25 -12.62 -6.46
N VAL A 209 -10.56 -12.78 -6.38
CA VAL A 209 -11.51 -12.33 -7.40
C VAL A 209 -12.27 -11.14 -6.85
N THR A 210 -12.36 -10.05 -7.63
CA THR A 210 -13.17 -8.87 -7.31
C THR A 210 -14.27 -8.71 -8.35
N MET A 211 -15.51 -8.55 -7.88
CA MET A 211 -16.67 -8.24 -8.72
C MET A 211 -17.34 -6.97 -8.20
N HIS A 212 -17.16 -5.87 -8.94
CA HIS A 212 -17.67 -4.56 -8.58
C HIS A 212 -19.18 -4.47 -8.83
N ASN A 213 -19.89 -3.78 -7.92
CA ASN A 213 -21.33 -3.51 -8.03
C ASN A 213 -22.18 -4.74 -8.35
N PHE A 214 -21.89 -5.86 -7.67
CA PHE A 214 -22.62 -7.10 -7.82
C PHE A 214 -24.10 -6.92 -7.42
N ARG A 215 -25.00 -7.42 -8.28
CA ARG A 215 -26.45 -7.47 -8.06
C ARG A 215 -26.96 -8.86 -8.42
N GLY A 216 -27.74 -9.47 -7.53
CA GLY A 216 -28.31 -10.80 -7.73
C GLY A 216 -28.20 -11.68 -6.49
N ASP A 217 -28.53 -12.96 -6.64
CA ASP A 217 -28.44 -13.96 -5.58
C ASP A 217 -27.05 -14.60 -5.57
N GLN A 218 -26.28 -14.30 -4.52
CA GLN A 218 -24.92 -14.82 -4.30
C GLN A 218 -24.91 -16.35 -4.13
N ASN A 219 -25.87 -16.90 -3.39
CA ASN A 219 -25.95 -18.34 -3.13
C ASN A 219 -26.27 -19.09 -4.43
N ARG A 220 -27.11 -18.50 -5.28
CA ARG A 220 -27.40 -19.04 -6.61
C ARG A 220 -26.16 -19.03 -7.50
N LEU A 221 -25.40 -17.92 -7.55
CA LEU A 221 -24.14 -17.85 -8.29
C LEU A 221 -23.18 -18.96 -7.81
N PHE A 222 -23.03 -19.14 -6.50
CA PHE A 222 -22.09 -20.11 -5.94
C PHE A 222 -22.49 -21.54 -6.23
N THR A 223 -23.76 -21.87 -6.07
CA THR A 223 -24.29 -23.19 -6.47
C THR A 223 -23.99 -23.49 -7.94
N ILE A 224 -24.13 -22.50 -8.83
CA ILE A 224 -23.89 -22.67 -10.27
C ILE A 224 -22.40 -22.88 -10.59
N ILE A 225 -21.51 -22.06 -10.02
CA ILE A 225 -20.06 -22.17 -10.33
C ILE A 225 -19.41 -23.40 -9.68
N GLN A 226 -20.10 -24.09 -8.78
CA GLN A 226 -19.66 -25.37 -8.20
C GLN A 226 -20.28 -26.59 -8.93
N ASP A 227 -21.29 -26.40 -9.80
CA ASP A 227 -21.99 -27.49 -10.47
C ASP A 227 -21.32 -27.84 -11.83
N PRO A 228 -20.70 -29.03 -11.98
CA PRO A 228 -20.08 -29.46 -13.24
C PRO A 228 -21.06 -29.57 -14.41
N ARG A 229 -22.38 -29.63 -14.15
CA ARG A 229 -23.40 -29.66 -15.19
C ARG A 229 -23.72 -28.28 -15.75
N GLN A 230 -23.34 -27.22 -15.04
CA GLN A 230 -23.68 -25.84 -15.39
C GLN A 230 -22.48 -25.01 -15.84
N VAL A 231 -21.26 -25.36 -15.43
CA VAL A 231 -20.02 -24.69 -15.84
C VAL A 231 -18.94 -25.69 -16.26
N ALA A 232 -18.08 -25.28 -17.21
CA ALA A 232 -17.05 -26.17 -17.75
C ALA A 232 -15.92 -26.50 -16.77
N ASN A 233 -15.58 -25.58 -15.86
CA ASN A 233 -14.58 -25.78 -14.81
C ASN A 233 -15.21 -25.41 -13.46
N PRO A 234 -15.88 -26.34 -12.76
CA PRO A 234 -16.48 -26.05 -11.46
C PRO A 234 -15.40 -25.75 -10.41
N LEU A 235 -15.77 -24.97 -9.40
CA LEU A 235 -14.90 -24.63 -8.28
C LEU A 235 -15.15 -25.56 -7.09
N ASP A 236 -14.13 -26.27 -6.63
CA ASP A 236 -14.27 -27.26 -5.55
C ASP A 236 -14.55 -26.60 -4.19
N SER A 237 -13.99 -25.41 -3.95
CA SER A 237 -14.19 -24.66 -2.71
C SER A 237 -14.33 -23.17 -3.01
N VAL A 238 -15.52 -22.63 -2.75
CA VAL A 238 -15.79 -21.19 -2.79
C VAL A 238 -16.16 -20.76 -1.38
N ARG A 239 -15.33 -19.91 -0.77
CA ARG A 239 -15.63 -19.31 0.53
C ARG A 239 -16.03 -17.86 0.33
N LEU A 240 -17.15 -17.49 0.92
CA LEU A 240 -17.61 -16.11 0.98
C LEU A 240 -16.76 -15.41 2.04
N GLY A 241 -15.85 -14.55 1.60
CA GLY A 241 -15.24 -13.58 2.51
C GLY A 241 -16.35 -12.61 2.88
N SER A 242 -17.07 -12.87 3.99
CA SER A 242 -18.09 -11.96 4.52
C SER A 242 -17.48 -10.56 4.58
N ASP A 243 -18.08 -9.61 3.84
CA ASP A 243 -17.69 -8.19 3.70
C ASP A 243 -16.34 -7.90 4.37
N LEU A 244 -15.25 -8.29 3.69
CA LEU A 244 -13.88 -8.11 4.19
C LEU A 244 -13.53 -6.64 4.19
N VAL A 245 -14.07 -5.90 5.16
CA VAL A 245 -13.59 -4.59 5.51
C VAL A 245 -12.31 -4.81 6.32
N PHE A 246 -11.19 -4.93 5.60
CA PHE A 246 -9.89 -4.73 6.23
C PHE A 246 -9.79 -3.25 6.61
N VAL A 247 -10.23 -2.91 7.82
CA VAL A 247 -9.83 -1.65 8.44
C VAL A 247 -8.37 -1.83 8.83
N PHE A 248 -7.47 -1.37 7.98
CA PHE A 248 -6.08 -1.14 8.39
C PHE A 248 -6.06 0.05 9.33
N ALA A 249 -6.44 -0.18 10.58
CA ALA A 249 -6.14 0.74 11.65
C ALA A 249 -4.66 0.59 11.97
N ASN A 250 -3.83 1.40 11.31
CA ASN A 250 -2.45 1.58 11.72
C ASN A 250 -2.43 2.26 13.07
N MET A 251 -2.47 1.48 14.15
CA MET A 251 -1.98 1.92 15.44
C MET A 251 -0.46 1.92 15.34
N ASP A 252 0.13 3.11 15.20
CA ASP A 252 1.58 3.36 15.19
C ASP A 252 2.41 2.80 14.01
N SER A 253 1.85 2.76 12.79
CA SER A 253 2.66 2.57 11.58
C SER A 253 2.98 3.93 10.93
N ASN A 254 4.06 4.57 11.39
CA ASN A 254 4.72 5.70 10.72
C ASN A 254 5.43 5.31 9.40
N ALA A 255 5.18 4.12 8.84
CA ALA A 255 5.89 3.60 7.67
C ALA A 255 5.36 4.13 6.32
N ALA A 256 4.32 4.97 6.29
CA ALA A 256 3.76 5.50 5.04
C ALA A 256 3.25 6.95 5.09
N SER A 257 3.56 7.72 6.13
CA SER A 257 3.68 9.17 5.99
C SER A 257 5.15 9.44 5.67
N VAL A 258 5.46 10.20 4.63
CA VAL A 258 6.80 10.74 4.40
C VAL A 258 7.02 11.82 5.47
N GLU A 259 7.04 11.43 6.74
CA GLU A 259 7.46 12.29 7.83
C GLU A 259 8.98 12.28 7.83
N GLY A 260 9.55 13.45 7.55
CA GLY A 260 10.99 13.58 7.40
C GLY A 260 11.33 14.68 6.44
N ASP A 261 12.16 15.59 6.92
CA ASP A 261 12.82 16.56 6.07
C ASP A 261 13.96 15.85 5.35
N HIS A 262 14.14 16.13 4.07
CA HIS A 262 15.27 15.61 3.31
C HIS A 262 15.82 16.69 2.38
N PHE A 263 17.05 16.48 1.91
CA PHE A 263 17.69 17.39 0.98
C PHE A 263 17.60 16.85 -0.44
N SER A 264 17.12 17.67 -1.37
CA SER A 264 17.07 17.35 -2.81
C SER A 264 17.76 18.46 -3.59
N GLY A 265 18.92 18.14 -4.18
CA GLY A 265 19.82 19.14 -4.77
C GLY A 265 20.22 20.20 -3.74
N ASN A 266 20.00 21.47 -4.11
CA ASN A 266 20.26 22.63 -3.24
C ASN A 266 19.05 23.04 -2.39
N SER A 267 18.05 22.18 -2.23
CA SER A 267 16.82 22.52 -1.54
C SER A 267 16.57 21.62 -0.34
N LEU A 268 16.04 22.21 0.73
CA LEU A 268 15.42 21.48 1.83
C LEU A 268 13.97 21.16 1.45
N VAL A 269 13.62 19.88 1.43
CA VAL A 269 12.25 19.43 1.23
C VAL A 269 11.66 19.09 2.59
N VAL A 270 10.71 19.92 3.03
CA VAL A 270 10.02 19.76 4.30
C VAL A 270 8.72 19.00 4.08
N ASN A 271 8.47 18.00 4.92
CA ASN A 271 7.21 17.26 4.96
C ASN A 271 6.69 17.17 6.39
N VAL A 272 5.47 17.62 6.61
CA VAL A 272 4.81 17.64 7.93
C VAL A 272 3.42 17.05 7.81
N SER A 273 3.08 16.11 8.67
CA SER A 273 1.74 15.53 8.72
C SER A 273 0.70 16.53 9.24
N GLY A 274 -0.56 16.36 8.83
CA GLY A 274 -1.67 17.11 9.44
C GLY A 274 -1.86 16.73 10.92
N ALA A 275 -2.57 17.57 11.67
CA ALA A 275 -2.90 17.28 13.05
C ALA A 275 -3.84 16.06 13.13
N LEU A 276 -3.45 15.06 13.92
CA LEU A 276 -4.19 13.79 14.05
C LEU A 276 -5.64 14.01 14.45
N ASN A 277 -6.58 13.38 13.72
CA ASN A 277 -8.02 13.47 13.96
C ASN A 277 -8.55 14.92 13.98
N ARG A 278 -7.94 15.81 13.19
CA ARG A 278 -8.35 17.21 13.02
C ARG A 278 -8.36 17.57 11.54
N ASN A 279 -9.27 18.46 11.15
CA ASN A 279 -9.28 19.02 9.81
C ASN A 279 -8.21 20.14 9.75
N THR A 280 -7.01 19.81 9.29
CA THR A 280 -5.94 20.79 9.11
C THR A 280 -6.07 21.40 7.72
N ALA A 281 -6.24 22.72 7.64
CA ALA A 281 -6.26 23.40 6.35
C ALA A 281 -4.84 23.79 5.90
N ARG A 282 -3.97 24.17 6.85
CA ARG A 282 -2.61 24.67 6.58
C ARG A 282 -1.65 24.28 7.69
N VAL A 283 -0.36 24.21 7.34
CA VAL A 283 0.72 24.13 8.31
C VAL A 283 1.70 25.26 8.03
N TRP A 284 2.10 25.95 9.09
CA TRP A 284 3.03 27.06 9.06
C TRP A 284 4.33 26.66 9.73
N MET A 285 5.45 27.00 9.10
CA MET A 285 6.78 26.71 9.61
C MET A 285 7.60 27.99 9.74
N LEU A 286 8.01 28.36 10.94
CA LEU A 286 8.97 29.44 11.15
C LEU A 286 10.39 28.91 10.97
N PHE A 287 11.10 29.40 9.95
CA PHE A 287 12.44 28.93 9.58
C PHE A 287 13.22 30.03 8.82
N PRO A 288 14.57 30.06 8.88
CA PRO A 288 15.46 29.29 9.77
C PRO A 288 15.59 29.92 11.16
N LEU A 289 15.80 29.09 12.19
CA LEU A 289 16.02 29.56 13.57
C LEU A 289 17.30 28.95 14.16
N THR A 290 18.01 29.74 14.97
CA THR A 290 18.96 29.22 15.96
C THR A 290 18.21 28.66 17.18
N LYS A 291 18.92 27.92 18.04
CA LYS A 291 18.34 27.42 19.30
C LYS A 291 17.73 28.54 20.15
N GLN A 292 18.48 29.62 20.37
CA GLN A 292 18.03 30.76 21.17
C GLN A 292 16.80 31.43 20.55
N GLN A 293 16.80 31.65 19.24
CA GLN A 293 15.66 32.25 18.54
C GLN A 293 14.40 31.37 18.63
N ALA A 294 14.57 30.04 18.53
CA ALA A 294 13.47 29.11 18.66
C ALA A 294 12.89 29.13 20.08
N GLU A 295 13.73 29.11 21.12
CA GLU A 295 13.31 29.16 22.53
C GLU A 295 12.59 30.48 22.86
N ASP A 296 13.16 31.62 22.45
CA ASP A 296 12.58 32.94 22.68
C ASP A 296 11.22 33.08 22.00
N LYS A 297 11.13 32.65 20.73
CA LYS A 297 9.89 32.75 19.96
C LYS A 297 8.84 31.75 20.43
N LEU A 298 9.25 30.56 20.86
CA LEU A 298 8.37 29.58 21.47
C LEU A 298 7.76 30.11 22.77
N LYS A 299 8.56 30.77 23.62
CA LYS A 299 8.09 31.40 24.86
C LYS A 299 7.08 32.52 24.57
N GLU A 300 7.37 33.37 23.58
CA GLU A 300 6.44 34.42 23.13
C GLU A 300 5.11 33.82 22.69
N LEU A 301 5.13 32.79 21.83
CA LEU A 301 3.91 32.20 21.29
C LEU A 301 3.13 31.39 22.34
N ARG A 302 3.81 30.70 23.26
CA ARG A 302 3.16 29.97 24.37
C ARG A 302 2.46 30.90 25.37
N ALA A 303 2.85 32.16 25.44
CA ALA A 303 2.15 33.16 26.26
C ALA A 303 0.78 33.54 25.68
N ILE A 304 0.57 33.32 24.37
CA ILE A 304 -0.71 33.55 23.70
C ILE A 304 -1.59 32.33 23.93
N LYS A 305 -2.67 32.50 24.72
CA LYS A 305 -3.63 31.41 25.02
C LYS A 305 -4.79 31.31 24.02
N ASP A 306 -4.90 32.27 23.11
CA ASP A 306 -5.99 32.43 22.16
C ASP A 306 -5.56 31.92 20.78
N GLU A 307 -6.23 30.87 20.29
CA GLU A 307 -5.92 30.23 19.02
C GLU A 307 -6.08 31.14 17.79
N LEU A 308 -6.98 32.13 17.84
CA LEU A 308 -7.20 33.07 16.74
C LEU A 308 -6.02 34.05 16.65
N LYS A 309 -5.52 34.50 17.81
CA LYS A 309 -4.36 35.40 17.88
C LYS A 309 -3.08 34.73 17.39
N ILE A 310 -2.88 33.44 17.68
CA ILE A 310 -1.73 32.71 17.15
C ILE A 310 -1.79 32.66 15.62
N SER A 311 -2.94 32.28 15.05
CA SER A 311 -3.14 32.30 13.60
C SER A 311 -2.88 33.67 12.98
N GLN A 312 -3.33 34.74 13.64
CA GLN A 312 -3.08 36.11 13.19
C GLN A 312 -1.58 36.45 13.17
N VAL A 313 -0.87 36.22 14.28
CA VAL A 313 0.58 36.49 14.40
C VAL A 313 1.40 35.73 13.35
N VAL A 314 1.02 34.48 13.07
CA VAL A 314 1.66 33.65 12.04
C VAL A 314 1.49 34.27 10.65
N ARG A 315 0.27 34.73 10.34
CA ARG A 315 -0.08 35.28 9.02
C ARG A 315 0.52 36.65 8.73
N GLU A 316 0.72 37.49 9.74
CA GLU A 316 1.21 38.86 9.57
C GLU A 316 2.56 38.95 8.84
N ASN A 317 3.42 37.93 8.97
CA ASN A 317 4.73 37.87 8.32
C ASN A 317 4.95 36.56 7.54
N ALA A 318 3.85 35.99 7.02
CA ALA A 318 3.87 34.74 6.31
C ALA A 318 4.27 34.87 4.83
N ILE A 319 4.97 33.86 4.34
CA ILE A 319 5.25 33.64 2.93
C ILE A 319 4.41 32.45 2.47
N HIS A 320 3.48 32.72 1.57
CA HIS A 320 2.56 31.73 1.04
C HIS A 320 3.26 30.69 0.16
N SER A 321 2.62 29.53 0.01
CA SER A 321 3.19 28.35 -0.65
C SER A 321 3.53 28.57 -2.13
N GLY A 322 2.81 29.48 -2.81
CA GLY A 322 3.08 29.87 -4.19
C GLY A 322 4.22 30.88 -4.39
N THR A 323 4.84 31.37 -3.31
CA THR A 323 5.94 32.34 -3.38
C THR A 323 7.27 31.66 -3.11
N GLU A 324 8.23 31.77 -4.03
CA GLU A 324 9.57 31.25 -3.81
C GLU A 324 10.28 32.01 -2.66
N HIS A 325 10.97 31.28 -1.80
CA HIS A 325 11.74 31.86 -0.70
C HIS A 325 13.07 31.16 -0.53
N VAL A 326 14.15 31.84 -0.93
CA VAL A 326 15.51 31.30 -0.85
C VAL A 326 16.11 31.63 0.52
N VAL A 327 16.61 30.61 1.22
CA VAL A 327 17.23 30.73 2.54
C VAL A 327 18.75 30.71 2.41
N GLY A 328 19.40 31.75 2.90
CA GLY A 328 20.85 31.83 3.11
C GLY A 328 21.17 32.32 4.52
N PRO A 329 22.46 32.55 4.86
CA PRO A 329 22.84 32.99 6.20
C PRO A 329 22.14 34.29 6.59
N GLU A 330 22.10 35.29 5.72
CA GLU A 330 21.48 36.59 6.04
C GLU A 330 19.95 36.61 5.92
N THR A 331 19.31 35.50 5.54
CA THR A 331 17.85 35.44 5.45
C THR A 331 17.25 35.39 6.87
N PRO A 332 16.39 36.35 7.27
CA PRO A 332 15.72 36.31 8.56
C PRO A 332 14.66 35.22 8.60
N ALA A 333 14.34 34.72 9.81
CA ALA A 333 13.27 33.75 10.01
C ALA A 333 11.91 34.30 9.54
N ARG A 334 11.18 33.52 8.75
CA ARG A 334 9.83 33.85 8.26
C ARG A 334 8.89 32.66 8.40
N TRP A 335 7.60 32.93 8.57
CA TRP A 335 6.57 31.88 8.56
C TRP A 335 6.36 31.42 7.12
N LEU A 336 6.64 30.16 6.83
CA LEU A 336 6.49 29.57 5.51
C LEU A 336 5.26 28.68 5.53
N GLU A 337 4.33 28.92 4.61
CA GLU A 337 3.19 28.03 4.38
C GLU A 337 3.66 26.73 3.74
N LEU A 338 3.30 25.60 4.33
CA LEU A 338 3.43 24.28 3.72
C LEU A 338 2.10 23.97 3.01
N SER A 339 2.14 23.73 1.71
CA SER A 339 0.94 23.39 0.92
C SER A 339 0.57 21.93 1.12
N GLU A 340 -0.72 21.62 1.07
CA GLU A 340 -1.19 20.23 1.06
C GLU A 340 -0.54 19.45 -0.10
N HIS A 341 -0.04 18.26 0.20
CA HIS A 341 0.51 17.35 -0.80
C HIS A 341 -0.62 16.76 -1.66
N VAL A 342 -0.34 16.47 -2.93
CA VAL A 342 -1.33 15.96 -3.92
C VAL A 342 -2.08 14.71 -3.44
N THR A 343 -1.48 13.94 -2.54
CA THR A 343 -2.07 12.72 -1.96
C THR A 343 -2.98 12.96 -0.76
N GLY A 344 -3.15 14.21 -0.29
CA GLY A 344 -4.00 14.59 0.85
C GLY A 344 -3.52 14.07 2.22
N ARG A 345 -2.28 13.57 2.32
CA ARG A 345 -1.74 12.91 3.53
C ARG A 345 -0.71 13.74 4.30
N GLY A 346 -0.52 15.01 3.97
CA GLY A 346 0.45 15.87 4.64
C GLY A 346 0.69 17.19 3.91
N PHE A 347 1.60 17.98 4.44
CA PHE A 347 1.94 19.31 3.98
C PHE A 347 3.41 19.36 3.60
N ARG A 348 3.71 19.97 2.45
CA ARG A 348 5.05 19.97 1.85
C ARG A 348 5.46 21.36 1.38
N ARG A 349 6.75 21.68 1.52
CA ARG A 349 7.39 22.82 0.85
C ARG A 349 8.82 22.48 0.46
N VAL A 350 9.23 22.94 -0.71
CA VAL A 350 10.63 22.92 -1.15
C VAL A 350 11.22 24.30 -0.90
N ILE A 351 12.33 24.37 -0.17
CA ILE A 351 12.98 25.61 0.24
C ILE A 351 14.38 25.62 -0.38
N PRO A 352 14.61 26.43 -1.42
CA PRO A 352 15.94 26.59 -1.99
C PRO A 352 16.91 27.17 -0.96
N LEU A 353 18.10 26.60 -0.88
CA LEU A 353 19.18 27.04 -0.01
C LEU A 353 20.33 27.63 -0.83
N ARG A 354 21.03 28.60 -0.26
CA ARG A 354 22.26 29.19 -0.82
C ARG A 354 23.31 29.39 0.26
N ASP A 355 24.57 29.39 -0.16
CA ASP A 355 25.72 29.58 0.73
C ASP A 355 25.70 28.60 1.92
N PHE A 356 25.95 27.32 1.61
CA PHE A 356 25.94 26.23 2.60
C PHE A 356 26.97 26.45 3.71
N LYS A 357 28.11 27.07 3.39
CA LYS A 357 29.15 27.38 4.37
C LYS A 357 28.66 28.41 5.38
N GLY A 358 28.14 29.55 4.90
CA GLY A 358 27.55 30.56 5.77
C GLY A 358 26.35 30.04 6.57
N LEU A 359 25.51 29.19 5.96
CA LEU A 359 24.39 28.52 6.64
C LEU A 359 24.86 27.64 7.80
N LEU A 360 25.93 26.86 7.61
CA LEU A 360 26.47 26.00 8.67
C LEU A 360 27.13 26.81 9.79
N GLU A 361 27.82 27.89 9.45
CA GLU A 361 28.45 28.79 10.43
C GLU A 361 27.40 29.50 11.30
N LYS A 362 26.32 30.01 10.69
CA LYS A 362 25.26 30.72 11.41
C LYS A 362 24.28 29.79 12.10
N TYR A 363 23.96 28.65 11.49
CA TYR A 363 23.05 27.63 12.01
C TYR A 363 23.76 26.27 12.09
N PRO A 364 24.69 26.07 13.06
CA PRO A 364 25.35 24.78 13.26
C PRO A 364 24.35 23.64 13.51
N ALA A 365 23.21 23.98 14.12
CA ALA A 365 21.98 23.20 14.11
C ALA A 365 20.83 24.15 13.77
N ALA A 366 19.95 23.73 12.86
CA ALA A 366 18.78 24.50 12.47
C ALA A 366 17.54 24.03 13.23
N TYR A 367 16.75 25.00 13.67
CA TYR A 367 15.49 24.79 14.38
C TYR A 367 14.33 25.36 13.57
N ARG A 368 13.13 24.85 13.85
CA ARG A 368 11.88 25.36 13.31
C ARG A 368 10.78 25.34 14.37
N LEU A 369 9.78 26.20 14.20
CA LEU A 369 8.51 26.12 14.91
C LEU A 369 7.39 25.77 13.94
N LEU A 370 6.50 24.88 14.34
CA LEU A 370 5.35 24.42 13.55
C LEU A 370 4.03 24.84 14.20
N VAL A 371 3.10 25.34 13.39
CA VAL A 371 1.72 25.66 13.78
C VAL A 371 0.77 25.05 12.76
N TRP A 372 -0.21 24.29 13.23
CA TRP A 372 -1.30 23.76 12.40
C TRP A 372 -2.48 24.72 12.48
N GLU A 373 -3.11 25.03 11.35
CA GLU A 373 -4.23 25.96 11.28
C GLU A 373 -5.47 25.27 10.69
N PHE A 374 -6.60 25.46 11.36
CA PHE A 374 -7.94 25.20 10.83
C PHE A 374 -8.43 26.44 10.06
N ASP A 375 -9.03 26.23 8.89
CA ASP A 375 -9.68 27.29 8.11
C ASP A 375 -10.93 26.70 7.45
N ASN A 376 -12.11 27.21 7.80
CA ASN A 376 -13.38 26.87 7.15
C ASN A 376 -13.95 28.02 6.31
N GLY A 377 -13.14 29.03 5.99
CA GLY A 377 -13.55 30.23 5.28
C GLY A 377 -14.13 31.34 6.17
N VAL A 378 -14.50 31.02 7.43
CA VAL A 378 -15.05 31.99 8.40
C VAL A 378 -14.13 32.13 9.61
N THR A 379 -13.73 31.01 10.19
CA THR A 379 -12.87 30.93 11.37
C THR A 379 -11.51 30.37 10.97
N ARG A 380 -10.46 31.06 11.42
CA ARG A 380 -9.06 30.69 11.22
C ARG A 380 -8.37 30.61 12.57
N ALA A 381 -8.05 29.40 12.99
CA ALA A 381 -7.62 29.15 14.36
C ALA A 381 -6.45 28.16 14.38
N ALA A 382 -5.48 28.42 15.25
CA ALA A 382 -4.43 27.46 15.54
C ALA A 382 -5.02 26.19 16.18
N ILE A 383 -4.55 25.03 15.75
CA ILE A 383 -4.97 23.74 16.27
C ILE A 383 -4.05 23.37 17.43
N GLN A 384 -4.65 23.06 18.59
CA GLN A 384 -3.89 22.51 19.71
C GLN A 384 -3.47 21.07 19.39
N VAL A 385 -2.17 20.80 19.45
CA VAL A 385 -1.55 19.51 19.18
C VAL A 385 -0.78 19.01 20.40
N VAL A 386 -0.48 17.71 20.43
CA VAL A 386 0.37 17.10 21.46
C VAL A 386 1.81 17.15 20.96
N HIS A 387 2.71 17.74 21.75
CA HIS A 387 4.13 17.79 21.45
C HIS A 387 4.70 16.35 21.39
N PRO A 388 5.46 15.97 20.35
CA PRO A 388 5.93 14.60 20.18
C PRO A 388 6.83 14.14 21.34
N ASP A 389 7.74 15.01 21.81
CA ASP A 389 8.69 14.69 22.88
C ASP A 389 8.11 14.88 24.29
N SER A 390 7.63 16.08 24.66
CA SER A 390 7.14 16.36 26.02
C SER A 390 5.75 15.80 26.33
N LYS A 391 4.97 15.40 25.30
CA LYS A 391 3.56 15.00 25.40
C LYS A 391 2.61 16.08 25.94
N GLU A 392 3.10 17.32 26.09
CA GLU A 392 2.28 18.46 26.49
C GLU A 392 1.42 18.96 25.33
N ARG A 393 0.27 19.56 25.64
CA ARG A 393 -0.60 20.18 24.62
C ARG A 393 -0.25 21.64 24.41
N GLY A 394 -0.10 22.03 23.15
CA GLY A 394 0.17 23.42 22.77
C GLY A 394 -0.20 23.70 21.32
N TYR A 395 -0.20 24.97 20.93
CA TYR A 395 -0.49 25.38 19.56
C TYR A 395 0.77 25.45 18.68
N VAL A 396 1.95 25.37 19.30
CA VAL A 396 3.26 25.48 18.65
C VAL A 396 4.13 24.31 19.07
N VAL A 397 4.78 23.68 18.09
CA VAL A 397 5.75 22.60 18.30
C VAL A 397 7.11 23.06 17.81
N ASP A 398 8.11 23.01 18.68
CA ASP A 398 9.50 23.24 18.32
C ASP A 398 10.17 21.94 17.87
N GLN A 399 11.03 22.03 16.86
CA GLN A 399 11.78 20.88 16.34
C GLN A 399 13.18 21.29 15.91
N ILE A 400 14.13 20.39 16.16
CA ILE A 400 15.48 20.43 15.58
C ILE A 400 15.52 19.63 14.26
N LEU A 401 16.12 20.21 13.22
CA LEU A 401 16.40 19.50 11.97
C LEU A 401 17.65 18.62 12.16
N LYS A 402 17.46 17.39 12.62
CA LYS A 402 18.55 16.48 13.03
C LYS A 402 19.59 16.23 11.92
N GLU A 403 19.14 16.13 10.67
CA GLU A 403 20.02 15.87 9.52
C GLU A 403 20.73 17.12 8.99
N TRP A 404 20.35 18.32 9.45
CA TRP A 404 20.88 19.59 8.95
C TRP A 404 22.41 19.66 8.95
N PRO A 405 23.13 19.39 10.07
CA PRO A 405 24.57 19.60 10.10
C PRO A 405 25.32 18.67 9.15
N THR A 406 24.86 17.42 9.04
CA THR A 406 25.45 16.40 8.17
C THR A 406 25.19 16.74 6.70
N ALA A 407 23.92 17.00 6.35
CA ALA A 407 23.52 17.29 4.99
C ALA A 407 24.19 18.56 4.42
N ILE A 408 24.29 19.62 5.22
CA ILE A 408 24.94 20.86 4.80
C ILE A 408 26.46 20.64 4.58
N LYS A 409 27.12 19.86 5.45
CA LYS A 409 28.55 19.51 5.29
C LYS A 409 28.81 18.69 4.03
N GLU A 410 27.97 17.70 3.73
CA GLU A 410 28.07 16.91 2.52
C GLU A 410 27.97 17.80 1.26
N ARG A 411 27.08 18.80 1.28
CA ARG A 411 26.93 19.75 0.17
C ARG A 411 28.17 20.61 -0.03
N ILE A 412 28.75 21.15 1.04
CA ILE A 412 30.02 21.89 0.98
C ILE A 412 31.14 21.03 0.37
N GLY A 413 31.22 19.76 0.75
CA GLY A 413 32.21 18.83 0.22
C GLY A 413 32.01 18.43 -1.25
N SER A 414 30.77 18.54 -1.75
CA SER A 414 30.39 18.18 -3.13
C SER A 414 30.48 19.35 -4.12
N GLU A 415 30.67 20.59 -3.66
CA GLU A 415 30.88 21.72 -4.55
C GLU A 415 32.22 21.56 -5.30
N PRO A 416 32.24 21.66 -6.64
CA PRO A 416 33.49 21.57 -7.39
C PRO A 416 34.43 22.68 -6.91
N LYS A 417 35.63 22.30 -6.47
CA LYS A 417 36.69 23.26 -6.12
C LYS A 417 36.95 24.14 -7.35
N LYS A 418 36.61 25.42 -7.22
CA LYS A 418 36.93 26.44 -8.23
C LYS A 418 38.42 26.74 -8.27
#